data_AF-A0A1H4YLY1-F1
#
_entry.id   AF-A0A1H4YLY1-F1
#
_cell.length_a   1.000
_cell.length_b   1.000
_cell.length_c   1.000
_cell.angle_alpha   90.00
_cell.angle_beta   90.00
_cell.angle_gamma   90.00
#
_symmetry.space_group_name_H-M   'P 1'
#
loop_
_entity.id
_entity.type
_entity.pdbx_description
1 polymer ?
#
loop_
_entity_poly.entity_id
_entity_poly.type
_entity_poly.pdbx_seq_one_letter_code
_entity_poly.pdbx_strand_id
1 'polypeptide(L)'
;MIGGPVCNEVLSAELIFAEGQHLTHDNKEALWEIFEAIGINWSNTNYDSNNQRSSWFEMVKAKTENAPNYTGEYVNAIYVINELKSMYGKGEAYRRLLFESGINNNEPPITRIAHCKIYVVNEFIRMQVMAGGFKSWGTKYNGEEARNYHGFIAGTRYNRIAIVRNYTPETNQNQ
;
A
#
# COMPACT_ATOMS: atom_id res chain seq x y z
N MET A 1 23.07 1.19 -1.03
CA MET A 1 21.75 0.93 -0.40
C MET A 1 21.47 2.01 0.63
N ILE A 2 20.20 2.36 0.84
CA ILE A 2 19.77 3.34 1.85
C ILE A 2 19.68 2.68 3.24
N GLY A 3 19.58 3.49 4.29
CA GLY A 3 19.39 3.00 5.66
C GLY A 3 20.71 2.67 6.37
N GLY A 4 20.58 2.22 7.62
CA GLY A 4 21.68 1.98 8.54
C GLY A 4 21.94 0.49 8.77
N PRO A 5 22.54 0.12 9.91
CA PRO A 5 22.85 -1.28 10.24
C PRO A 5 21.64 -2.21 10.24
N VAL A 6 20.45 -1.73 10.66
CA VAL A 6 19.23 -2.54 10.68
C VAL A 6 18.80 -2.83 9.25
N CYS A 7 18.63 -1.82 8.40
CA CYS A 7 18.21 -2.00 7.01
C CYS A 7 19.13 -2.95 6.23
N ASN A 8 20.43 -2.86 6.47
CA ASN A 8 21.45 -3.61 5.75
C ASN A 8 21.86 -4.92 6.43
N GLU A 9 21.20 -5.31 7.52
CA GLU A 9 21.42 -6.61 8.18
C GLU A 9 21.08 -7.74 7.19
N VAL A 10 22.02 -8.68 7.06
CA VAL A 10 21.91 -9.81 6.15
C VAL A 10 20.99 -10.87 6.76
N LEU A 11 20.02 -11.33 5.97
CA LEU A 11 19.06 -12.36 6.34
C LEU A 11 19.07 -13.51 5.32
N SER A 12 18.43 -14.63 5.68
CA SER A 12 18.11 -15.69 4.72
C SER A 12 17.12 -15.17 3.69
N ALA A 13 17.24 -15.62 2.42
CA ALA A 13 16.32 -15.24 1.36
C ALA A 13 14.89 -15.80 1.50
N GLU A 14 14.71 -16.78 2.40
CA GLU A 14 13.43 -17.37 2.75
C GLU A 14 12.59 -16.42 3.61
N LEU A 15 11.28 -16.63 3.66
CA LEU A 15 10.39 -15.83 4.51
C LEU A 15 10.85 -15.83 5.97
N ILE A 16 10.81 -14.66 6.59
CA ILE A 16 11.13 -14.51 8.01
C ILE A 16 10.06 -15.23 8.84
N PHE A 17 10.45 -16.35 9.44
CA PHE A 17 9.58 -17.12 10.33
C PHE A 17 9.27 -16.35 11.61
N ALA A 18 7.98 -16.31 11.96
CA ALA A 18 7.47 -15.70 13.19
C ALA A 18 6.38 -16.59 13.79
N GLU A 19 6.76 -17.82 14.13
CA GLU A 19 5.84 -18.81 14.68
C GLU A 19 5.24 -18.33 16.01
N GLY A 20 3.91 -18.36 16.13
CA GLY A 20 3.19 -17.92 17.32
C GLY A 20 3.21 -16.42 17.60
N GLN A 21 3.84 -15.60 16.74
CA GLN A 21 3.80 -14.16 16.87
C GLN A 21 2.49 -13.61 16.29
N HIS A 22 1.91 -12.63 16.98
CA HIS A 22 0.75 -11.88 16.49
C HIS A 22 1.09 -10.41 16.36
N LEU A 23 0.53 -9.77 15.33
CA LEU A 23 0.64 -8.32 15.19
C LEU A 23 -0.18 -7.62 16.26
N THR A 24 0.49 -6.76 17.04
CA THR A 24 -0.19 -5.86 17.98
C THR A 24 -0.98 -4.80 17.23
N HIS A 25 -1.86 -4.08 17.95
CA HIS A 25 -2.55 -2.91 17.40
C HIS A 25 -1.56 -1.90 16.82
N ASP A 26 -0.50 -1.57 17.56
CA ASP A 26 0.51 -0.61 17.13
C ASP A 26 1.29 -1.08 15.90
N ASN A 27 1.52 -2.40 15.76
CA ASN A 27 2.11 -2.93 14.54
C ASN A 27 1.21 -2.69 13.33
N LYS A 28 -0.10 -2.89 13.48
CA LYS A 28 -1.07 -2.65 12.41
C LYS A 28 -1.14 -1.17 12.04
N GLU A 29 -1.11 -0.26 13.01
CA GLU A 29 -1.06 1.18 12.73
C GLU A 29 0.23 1.59 12.00
N ALA A 30 1.38 1.04 12.39
CA ALA A 30 2.65 1.28 11.69
C ALA A 30 2.64 0.76 10.25
N LEU A 31 2.05 -0.41 10.00
CA LEU A 31 1.92 -0.97 8.65
C LEU A 31 0.90 -0.18 7.81
N TRP A 32 -0.18 0.28 8.43
CA TRP A 32 -1.15 1.17 7.80
C TRP A 32 -0.48 2.45 7.32
N GLU A 33 0.44 3.02 8.11
CA GLU A 33 1.20 4.20 7.72
C GLU A 33 2.05 3.97 6.45
N ILE A 34 2.64 2.78 6.29
CA ILE A 34 3.35 2.40 5.06
C ILE A 34 2.39 2.37 3.88
N PHE A 35 1.20 1.78 4.07
CA PHE A 35 0.16 1.73 3.06
C PHE A 35 -0.28 3.14 2.65
N GLU A 36 -0.61 4.02 3.59
CA GLU A 36 -0.96 5.41 3.31
C GLU A 36 0.17 6.16 2.58
N ALA A 37 1.42 5.94 2.97
CA ALA A 37 2.57 6.57 2.33
C ALA A 37 2.69 6.19 0.85
N ILE A 38 2.38 4.94 0.46
CA ILE A 38 2.32 4.53 -0.95
C ILE A 38 1.27 5.37 -1.69
N GLY A 39 0.08 5.50 -1.11
CA GLY A 39 -1.03 6.23 -1.70
C GLY A 39 -0.75 7.72 -1.90
N ILE A 40 -0.11 8.35 -0.90
CA ILE A 40 0.36 9.75 -0.95
C ILE A 40 1.43 9.92 -2.04
N ASN A 41 2.46 9.08 -2.04
CA ASN A 41 3.58 9.19 -2.98
C ASN A 41 3.17 8.91 -4.43
N TRP A 42 2.17 8.06 -4.66
CA TRP A 42 1.63 7.77 -6.00
C TRP A 42 0.48 8.70 -6.40
N SER A 43 -0.02 9.54 -5.48
CA SER A 43 -1.21 10.38 -5.69
C SER A 43 -2.48 9.58 -6.07
N ASN A 44 -2.54 8.29 -5.74
CA ASN A 44 -3.63 7.41 -6.16
C ASN A 44 -4.83 7.44 -5.20
N THR A 45 -4.63 7.80 -3.93
CA THR A 45 -5.65 7.69 -2.88
C THR A 45 -5.87 8.98 -2.09
N ASN A 46 -5.59 10.16 -2.66
CA ASN A 46 -5.70 11.45 -1.96
C ASN A 46 -7.06 11.72 -1.28
N TYR A 47 -8.11 10.95 -1.61
CA TYR A 47 -9.43 11.08 -1.01
C TYR A 47 -10.05 9.75 -0.49
N ASP A 48 -9.35 8.60 -0.56
CA ASP A 48 -10.02 7.28 -0.44
C ASP A 48 -9.24 6.18 0.33
N SER A 49 -8.13 6.51 1.00
CA SER A 49 -7.38 5.51 1.79
C SER A 49 -8.23 4.92 2.93
N ASN A 50 -9.07 5.73 3.59
CA ASN A 50 -9.92 5.26 4.68
C ASN A 50 -10.93 4.17 4.24
N ASN A 51 -11.44 4.22 3.00
CA ASN A 51 -12.33 3.19 2.48
C ASN A 51 -11.60 1.88 2.16
N GLN A 52 -10.26 1.91 2.08
CA GLN A 52 -9.43 0.73 1.86
C GLN A 52 -8.98 0.06 3.17
N ARG A 53 -9.13 0.73 4.32
CA ARG A 53 -8.59 0.26 5.60
C ARG A 53 -9.18 -1.07 6.05
N SER A 54 -10.51 -1.27 5.91
CA SER A 54 -11.15 -2.54 6.23
C SER A 54 -10.67 -3.68 5.33
N SER A 55 -10.57 -3.42 4.02
CA SER A 55 -10.06 -4.42 3.07
C SER A 55 -8.60 -4.77 3.36
N TRP A 56 -7.79 -3.76 3.67
CA TRP A 56 -6.38 -3.92 4.05
C TRP A 56 -6.22 -4.74 5.33
N PHE A 57 -7.07 -4.49 6.33
CA PHE A 57 -7.06 -5.26 7.56
C PHE A 57 -7.38 -6.74 7.33
N GLU A 58 -8.37 -7.05 6.50
CA GLU A 58 -8.70 -8.44 6.13
C GLU A 58 -7.56 -9.12 5.39
N MET A 59 -6.84 -8.41 4.50
CA MET A 59 -5.65 -8.95 3.83
C MET A 59 -4.55 -9.28 4.85
N VAL A 60 -4.21 -8.33 5.73
CA VAL A 60 -3.17 -8.54 6.75
C VAL A 60 -3.56 -9.69 7.67
N LYS A 61 -4.83 -9.75 8.09
CA LYS A 61 -5.35 -10.87 8.88
C LYS A 61 -5.17 -12.21 8.15
N ALA A 62 -5.65 -12.32 6.91
CA ALA A 62 -5.53 -13.55 6.11
C ALA A 62 -4.08 -14.02 5.93
N LYS A 63 -3.13 -13.08 5.80
CA LYS A 63 -1.69 -13.32 5.64
C LYS A 63 -0.95 -13.70 6.92
N THR A 64 -1.56 -13.44 8.08
CA THR A 64 -0.97 -13.76 9.40
C THR A 64 -1.62 -14.97 10.08
N GLU A 65 -2.83 -15.35 9.67
CA GLU A 65 -3.56 -16.49 10.24
C GLU A 65 -3.22 -17.84 9.59
N ASN A 66 -2.81 -17.85 8.32
CA ASN A 66 -2.52 -19.08 7.57
C ASN A 66 -1.06 -19.15 7.14
N ALA A 67 -0.56 -20.37 6.92
CA ALA A 67 0.74 -20.59 6.30
C ALA A 67 0.68 -20.31 4.77
N PRO A 68 1.71 -19.67 4.18
CA PRO A 68 2.88 -19.08 4.84
C PRO A 68 2.52 -17.80 5.62
N ASN A 69 3.05 -17.68 6.85
CA ASN A 69 2.73 -16.59 7.77
C ASN A 69 3.68 -15.39 7.56
N TYR A 70 3.12 -14.22 7.24
CA TYR A 70 3.86 -12.99 6.93
C TYR A 70 4.18 -12.12 8.16
N THR A 71 3.85 -12.57 9.38
CA THR A 71 4.04 -11.77 10.60
C THR A 71 5.49 -11.32 10.77
N GLY A 72 6.47 -12.19 10.47
CA GLY A 72 7.89 -11.85 10.54
C GLY A 72 8.29 -10.76 9.54
N GLU A 73 7.76 -10.82 8.32
CA GLU A 73 7.98 -9.81 7.29
C GLU A 73 7.39 -8.45 7.68
N TYR A 74 6.18 -8.45 8.23
CA TYR A 74 5.52 -7.23 8.68
C TYR A 74 6.24 -6.58 9.87
N VAL A 75 6.69 -7.39 10.84
CA VAL A 75 7.50 -6.90 11.96
C VAL A 75 8.85 -6.36 11.48
N ASN A 76 9.49 -7.07 10.55
CA ASN A 76 10.72 -6.60 9.90
C ASN A 76 10.53 -5.25 9.19
N ALA A 77 9.42 -5.06 8.48
CA ALA A 77 9.12 -3.79 7.82
C ALA A 77 9.02 -2.62 8.81
N ILE A 78 8.50 -2.86 10.01
CA ILE A 78 8.44 -1.85 11.08
C ILE A 78 9.85 -1.46 11.55
N TYR A 79 10.76 -2.42 11.72
CA TYR A 79 12.15 -2.11 12.06
C TYR A 79 12.84 -1.29 10.98
N VAL A 80 12.69 -1.68 9.71
CA VAL A 80 13.24 -0.97 8.56
C VAL A 80 12.72 0.47 8.50
N ILE A 81 11.40 0.67 8.59
CA ILE A 81 10.84 2.02 8.47
C ILE A 81 11.20 2.90 9.66
N ASN A 82 11.30 2.35 10.87
CA ASN A 82 11.71 3.11 12.05
C ASN A 82 13.17 3.59 11.93
N GLU A 83 14.07 2.77 11.39
CA GLU A 83 15.43 3.21 11.10
C GLU A 83 15.47 4.28 10.00
N LEU A 84 14.73 4.09 8.90
CA LEU A 84 14.70 5.11 7.84
C LEU A 84 14.10 6.44 8.34
N LYS A 85 13.06 6.39 9.17
CA LYS A 85 12.45 7.57 9.80
C LYS A 85 13.43 8.29 10.73
N SER A 86 14.22 7.56 11.51
CA SER A 86 15.20 8.17 12.42
C SER A 86 16.35 8.83 11.66
N MET A 87 16.74 8.28 10.50
CA MET A 87 17.83 8.81 9.68
C MET A 87 17.44 10.00 8.79
N TYR A 88 16.26 9.94 8.16
CA TYR A 88 15.89 10.87 7.10
C TYR A 88 14.64 11.71 7.40
N GLY A 89 13.91 11.38 8.48
CA GLY A 89 12.59 11.95 8.77
C GLY A 89 11.47 11.26 7.99
N LYS A 90 10.22 11.45 8.44
CA LYS A 90 9.03 10.67 8.01
C LYS A 90 8.81 10.67 6.49
N GLY A 91 8.68 11.85 5.87
CA GLY A 91 8.35 11.95 4.45
C GLY A 91 9.44 11.39 3.54
N GLU A 92 10.69 11.76 3.82
CA GLU A 92 11.85 11.35 3.02
C GLU A 92 12.15 9.85 3.18
N ALA A 93 11.92 9.27 4.36
CA ALA A 93 12.07 7.83 4.59
C ALA A 93 11.22 7.00 3.62
N TYR A 94 9.94 7.35 3.46
CA TYR A 94 9.06 6.66 2.53
C TYR A 94 9.44 6.89 1.08
N ARG A 95 9.77 8.13 0.70
CA ARG A 95 10.20 8.44 -0.67
C ARG A 95 11.41 7.61 -1.06
N ARG A 96 12.39 7.50 -0.16
CA ARG A 96 13.59 6.67 -0.36
C ARG A 96 13.27 5.18 -0.43
N LEU A 97 12.47 4.65 0.49
CA LEU A 97 12.05 3.24 0.45
C LEU A 97 11.30 2.89 -0.86
N LEU A 98 10.41 3.79 -1.30
CA LEU A 98 9.56 3.56 -2.46
C LEU A 98 10.32 3.70 -3.78
N PHE A 99 11.20 4.68 -3.93
CA PHE A 99 11.80 5.03 -5.22
C PHE A 99 13.33 4.94 -5.28
N GLU A 100 14.04 5.02 -4.15
CA GLU A 100 15.51 5.14 -4.11
C GLU A 100 16.20 3.99 -3.36
N SER A 101 15.47 2.92 -3.03
CA SER A 101 16.01 1.80 -2.26
C SER A 101 17.13 1.05 -2.98
N GLY A 102 17.13 1.06 -4.32
CA GLY A 102 18.10 0.33 -5.14
C GLY A 102 17.93 -1.19 -5.10
N ILE A 103 16.81 -1.70 -4.56
CA ILE A 103 16.52 -3.12 -4.47
C ILE A 103 15.99 -3.65 -5.81
N ASN A 104 16.60 -4.71 -6.31
CA ASN A 104 16.15 -5.42 -7.50
C ASN A 104 15.04 -6.42 -7.13
N ASN A 105 13.83 -6.23 -7.67
CA ASN A 105 12.70 -7.12 -7.41
C ASN A 105 12.86 -8.55 -7.96
N ASN A 106 13.84 -8.79 -8.84
CA ASN A 106 14.12 -10.10 -9.44
C ASN A 106 15.20 -10.88 -8.68
N GLU A 107 15.85 -10.26 -7.70
CA GLU A 107 16.89 -10.90 -6.89
C GLU A 107 16.31 -11.41 -5.57
N PRO A 108 16.89 -12.49 -4.99
CA PRO A 108 16.49 -12.96 -3.67
C PRO A 108 16.69 -11.85 -2.61
N PRO A 109 15.72 -11.64 -1.70
CA PRO A 109 15.85 -10.63 -0.66
C PRO A 109 16.87 -11.08 0.39
N ILE A 110 18.08 -10.56 0.37
CA ILE A 110 19.15 -10.97 1.32
C ILE A 110 19.37 -9.98 2.46
N THR A 111 18.61 -8.89 2.53
CA THR A 111 18.70 -7.87 3.59
C THR A 111 17.33 -7.48 4.11
N ARG A 112 17.26 -6.97 5.35
CA ARG A 112 15.98 -6.51 5.95
C ARG A 112 15.22 -5.55 5.05
N ILE A 113 15.91 -4.59 4.43
CA ILE A 113 15.27 -3.63 3.51
C ILE A 113 14.78 -4.31 2.22
N ALA A 114 15.50 -5.31 1.71
CA ALA A 114 15.06 -6.08 0.55
C ALA A 114 13.79 -6.88 0.86
N HIS A 115 13.73 -7.53 2.02
CA HIS A 115 12.52 -8.19 2.54
C HIS A 115 11.34 -7.23 2.64
N CYS A 116 11.53 -6.09 3.31
CA CYS A 116 10.51 -5.04 3.44
C CYS A 116 10.01 -4.58 2.06
N LYS A 117 10.91 -4.36 1.10
CA LYS A 117 10.55 -3.92 -0.24
C LYS A 117 9.76 -4.98 -1.02
N ILE A 118 10.29 -6.21 -1.06
CA ILE A 118 9.79 -7.27 -1.94
C ILE A 118 8.51 -7.91 -1.39
N TYR A 119 8.47 -8.20 -0.09
CA TYR A 119 7.35 -8.91 0.52
C TYR A 119 6.25 -7.99 1.03
N VAL A 120 6.59 -6.80 1.56
CA VAL A 120 5.60 -5.91 2.18
C VAL A 120 5.19 -4.78 1.24
N VAL A 121 6.13 -3.95 0.80
CA VAL A 121 5.83 -2.76 -0.04
C VAL A 121 5.20 -3.17 -1.37
N ASN A 122 5.77 -4.14 -2.08
CA ASN A 122 5.20 -4.60 -3.36
C ASN A 122 3.84 -5.27 -3.20
N GLU A 123 3.55 -5.90 -2.06
CA GLU A 123 2.22 -6.45 -1.75
C GLU A 123 1.20 -5.33 -1.51
N PHE A 124 1.56 -4.33 -0.70
CA PHE A 124 0.69 -3.19 -0.42
C PHE A 124 0.40 -2.37 -1.69
N ILE A 125 1.41 -2.18 -2.55
CA ILE A 125 1.24 -1.58 -3.88
C ILE A 125 0.24 -2.38 -4.71
N ARG A 126 0.41 -3.70 -4.80
CA ARG A 126 -0.50 -4.58 -5.54
C ARG A 126 -1.92 -4.47 -5.01
N MET A 127 -2.07 -4.43 -3.68
CA MET A 127 -3.36 -4.25 -3.06
C MET A 127 -4.01 -2.90 -3.43
N GLN A 128 -3.28 -1.79 -3.36
CA GLN A 128 -3.82 -0.48 -3.75
C GLN A 128 -4.28 -0.47 -5.20
N VAL A 129 -3.49 -1.07 -6.09
CA VAL A 129 -3.85 -1.21 -7.51
C VAL A 129 -5.13 -2.04 -7.67
N MET A 130 -5.22 -3.19 -7.01
CA MET A 130 -6.38 -4.10 -7.11
C MET A 130 -7.65 -3.53 -6.47
N ALA A 131 -7.52 -2.78 -5.38
CA ALA A 131 -8.65 -2.19 -4.65
C ALA A 131 -9.26 -0.95 -5.34
N GLY A 132 -8.57 -0.36 -6.32
CA GLY A 132 -9.11 0.76 -7.10
C GLY A 132 -8.12 1.87 -7.45
N GLY A 133 -6.82 1.70 -7.20
CA GLY A 133 -5.77 2.72 -7.32
C GLY A 133 -5.52 3.31 -8.72
N PHE A 134 -6.24 2.88 -9.76
CA PHE A 134 -6.19 3.50 -11.09
C PHE A 134 -7.43 4.34 -11.42
N LYS A 135 -8.44 4.44 -10.54
CA LYS A 135 -9.64 5.27 -10.80
C LYS A 135 -9.30 6.74 -11.12
N SER A 136 -8.27 7.28 -10.45
CA SER A 136 -7.85 8.68 -10.51
C SER A 136 -6.57 8.94 -11.33
N TRP A 137 -5.87 7.89 -11.78
CA TRP A 137 -4.56 8.04 -12.43
C TRP A 137 -4.64 8.71 -13.81
N GLY A 138 -5.69 8.41 -14.59
CA GLY A 138 -5.91 9.03 -15.90
C GLY A 138 -6.01 10.56 -15.83
N THR A 139 -6.72 11.08 -14.84
CA THR A 139 -7.08 12.50 -14.74
C THR A 139 -5.88 13.44 -14.55
N LYS A 140 -4.77 12.96 -13.96
CA LYS A 140 -3.58 13.78 -13.67
C LYS A 140 -2.65 13.97 -14.87
N TYR A 141 -2.71 13.10 -15.88
CA TYR A 141 -1.77 13.06 -17.02
C TYR A 141 -2.47 13.18 -18.39
N ASN A 142 -3.57 13.93 -18.48
CA ASN A 142 -4.42 14.05 -19.68
C ASN A 142 -5.00 12.72 -20.19
N GLY A 143 -5.04 11.69 -19.35
CA GLY A 143 -5.79 10.46 -19.61
C GLY A 143 -7.26 10.59 -19.24
N GLU A 144 -8.12 9.78 -19.83
CA GLU A 144 -9.53 9.71 -19.44
C GLU A 144 -9.65 9.16 -18.01
N GLU A 145 -10.50 9.78 -17.19
CA GLU A 145 -10.89 9.24 -15.88
C GLU A 145 -11.46 7.83 -16.10
N ALA A 146 -10.91 6.82 -15.41
CA ALA A 146 -11.45 5.48 -15.46
C ALA A 146 -12.75 5.43 -14.64
N ARG A 147 -13.82 6.00 -15.21
CA ARG A 147 -15.10 6.31 -14.56
C ARG A 147 -15.92 5.11 -14.09
N ASN A 148 -15.43 3.88 -14.21
CA ASN A 148 -16.18 2.69 -13.82
C ASN A 148 -15.30 1.50 -13.43
N TYR A 149 -14.49 1.64 -12.38
CA TYR A 149 -14.07 0.45 -11.60
C TYR A 149 -15.17 0.14 -10.58
N HIS A 150 -16.29 -0.42 -11.06
CA HIS A 150 -17.21 -1.13 -10.19
C HIS A 150 -16.49 -2.41 -9.78
N GLY A 151 -16.03 -2.47 -8.53
CA GLY A 151 -15.51 -3.70 -7.97
C GLY A 151 -16.64 -4.71 -7.96
N PHE A 152 -16.68 -5.61 -8.95
CA PHE A 152 -17.24 -6.96 -8.87
C PHE A 152 -16.90 -7.68 -10.19
N ILE A 153 -15.86 -8.54 -10.13
CA ILE A 153 -15.56 -9.65 -11.04
C ILE A 153 -14.97 -9.32 -12.43
N ALA A 154 -13.98 -10.14 -12.80
CA ALA A 154 -13.30 -10.19 -14.08
C ALA A 154 -14.27 -10.19 -15.28
N GLY A 155 -14.06 -9.27 -16.22
CA GLY A 155 -14.54 -9.43 -17.60
C GLY A 155 -15.64 -8.49 -18.13
N THR A 156 -15.91 -7.32 -17.54
CA THR A 156 -16.95 -6.41 -18.08
C THR A 156 -16.40 -5.12 -18.67
N ARG A 157 -16.93 -4.79 -19.85
CA ARG A 157 -16.53 -3.68 -20.73
C ARG A 157 -16.93 -2.34 -20.12
N TYR A 158 -16.05 -1.35 -20.26
CA TYR A 158 -16.27 0.05 -19.91
C TYR A 158 -17.68 0.52 -20.29
N ASN A 159 -18.52 0.80 -19.29
CA ASN A 159 -19.79 1.49 -19.51
C ASN A 159 -19.53 3.00 -19.43
N ARG A 160 -19.89 3.77 -20.46
CA ARG A 160 -19.65 5.23 -20.52
C ARG A 160 -20.78 6.04 -19.87
N ILE A 161 -21.78 5.38 -19.30
CA ILE A 161 -23.01 6.01 -18.82
C ILE A 161 -22.93 6.16 -17.29
N ALA A 162 -23.10 7.38 -16.79
CA ALA A 162 -23.18 7.66 -15.36
C ALA A 162 -24.49 7.06 -14.79
N ILE A 163 -24.40 6.36 -13.65
CA ILE A 163 -25.54 5.60 -13.09
C ILE A 163 -26.54 6.49 -12.34
N VAL A 164 -26.23 7.76 -12.08
CA VAL A 164 -27.07 8.59 -11.20
C VAL A 164 -27.55 9.84 -11.93
N ARG A 165 -28.86 10.11 -11.84
CA ARG A 165 -29.44 11.41 -12.22
C ARG A 165 -28.80 12.49 -11.36
N ASN A 166 -28.22 13.51 -11.98
CA ASN A 166 -27.79 14.70 -11.26
C ASN A 166 -29.01 15.31 -10.54
N TYR A 167 -28.92 15.44 -9.22
CA TYR A 167 -29.90 16.20 -8.45
C TYR A 167 -29.66 17.67 -8.70
N THR A 168 -30.55 18.32 -9.43
CA THR A 168 -30.57 19.77 -9.57
C THR A 168 -31.48 20.31 -8.46
N PRO A 169 -30.96 20.99 -7.42
CA PRO A 169 -31.82 21.64 -6.44
C PRO A 169 -32.68 22.67 -7.16
N GLU A 170 -33.99 22.63 -6.94
CA GLU A 170 -34.89 23.68 -7.44
C GLU A 170 -34.42 25.02 -6.87
N THR A 171 -33.99 25.92 -7.75
CA THR A 171 -33.90 27.34 -7.40
C THR A 171 -35.29 27.77 -6.99
N ASN A 172 -35.48 28.07 -5.70
CA ASN A 172 -36.65 28.78 -5.21
C ASN A 172 -36.76 30.11 -5.97
N GLN A 173 -37.50 30.09 -7.08
CA GLN A 173 -38.01 31.28 -7.70
C GLN A 173 -39.33 31.61 -7.04
N ASN A 174 -39.39 32.84 -6.52
CA ASN A 174 -40.56 33.63 -6.15
C ASN A 174 -40.90 33.68 -4.65
N GLN A 175 -40.48 34.78 -4.03
CA GLN A 175 -41.30 35.92 -3.56
C GLN A 175 -40.84 36.47 -2.21
#